data_AF-E1YBN3-F1
#
_entry.id   AF-E1YBN3-F1
#
_cell.length_a   1.000
_cell.length_b   1.000
_cell.length_c   1.000
_cell.angle_alpha   90.00
_cell.angle_beta   90.00
_cell.angle_gamma   90.00
#
_symmetry.space_group_name_H-M   'P 1'
#
loop_
_entity.id
_entity.type
_entity.pdbx_description
1 polymer ?
#
loop_
_entity_poly.entity_id
_entity_poly.type
_entity_poly.pdbx_seq_one_letter_code
_entity_poly.pdbx_strand_id
1 'polypeptide(L)'
;MEEHVYGILFRMKQEITSIQDLARNVNIEWDVRGSPVSNEIDVAFLADNHLFIIECKTRNFDKADDKNDAATEVLYKLNTLRNYLGGEETRAMVISYRHFTEAACRRADEFNIKVCDQSGICNIENIFRNWIKKQQG
;
A
#
# COMPACT_ATOMS: atom_id res chain seq x y z
N MET A 1 3.36 3.26 -12.58
CA MET A 1 2.26 2.60 -11.83
C MET A 1 1.79 3.52 -10.72
N GLU A 2 2.69 4.00 -9.86
CA GLU A 2 2.40 5.03 -8.84
C GLU A 2 1.61 6.22 -9.41
N GLU A 3 2.02 6.75 -10.57
CA GLU A 3 1.36 7.86 -11.26
C GLU A 3 -0.11 7.58 -11.59
N HIS A 4 -0.41 6.34 -11.99
CA HIS A 4 -1.77 5.93 -12.30
C HIS A 4 -2.61 5.82 -11.03
N VAL A 5 -2.07 5.20 -9.99
CA VAL A 5 -2.72 5.05 -8.68
C VAL A 5 -2.98 6.42 -8.04
N TYR A 6 -1.96 7.28 -8.01
CA TYR A 6 -2.07 8.66 -7.54
C TYR A 6 -3.12 9.43 -8.35
N GLY A 7 -3.11 9.34 -9.68
CA GLY A 7 -4.09 10.01 -10.52
C GLY A 7 -5.53 9.57 -10.28
N ILE A 8 -5.76 8.30 -9.94
CA ILE A 8 -7.09 7.80 -9.53
C ILE A 8 -7.50 8.41 -8.20
N LEU A 9 -6.66 8.32 -7.18
CA LEU A 9 -6.93 8.88 -5.85
C LEU A 9 -7.10 10.39 -5.89
N PHE A 10 -6.35 11.09 -6.74
CA PHE A 10 -6.46 12.54 -6.92
C PHE A 10 -7.83 12.94 -7.47
N ARG A 11 -8.37 12.20 -8.45
CA ARG A 11 -9.74 12.41 -8.93
C ARG A 11 -10.76 12.07 -7.84
N MET A 12 -10.59 10.93 -7.16
CA MET A 12 -11.48 10.52 -6.08
C MET A 12 -11.53 11.53 -4.94
N LYS A 13 -10.41 12.19 -4.60
CA LYS A 13 -10.35 13.26 -3.59
C LYS A 13 -11.29 14.42 -3.90
N GLN A 14 -11.58 14.69 -5.18
CA GLN A 14 -12.54 15.74 -5.57
C GLN A 14 -14.00 15.34 -5.27
N GLU A 15 -14.28 14.05 -5.11
CA GLU A 15 -15.61 13.50 -4.89
C GLU A 15 -15.82 13.00 -3.45
N ILE A 16 -14.76 12.55 -2.80
CA ILE A 16 -14.77 11.94 -1.47
C ILE A 16 -14.12 12.91 -0.49
N THR A 17 -14.95 13.70 0.18
CA THR A 17 -14.51 14.76 1.11
C THR A 17 -13.76 14.23 2.33
N SER A 18 -13.89 12.94 2.65
CA SER A 18 -13.11 12.34 3.73
C SER A 18 -11.63 12.17 3.40
N ILE A 19 -11.23 12.18 2.12
CA ILE A 19 -9.82 12.16 1.73
C ILE A 19 -9.23 13.56 1.98
N GLN A 20 -8.51 13.70 3.09
CA GLN A 20 -7.98 14.99 3.52
C GLN A 20 -6.70 15.36 2.77
N ASP A 21 -5.78 14.40 2.67
CA ASP A 21 -4.44 14.59 2.08
C ASP A 21 -4.09 13.47 1.14
N LEU A 22 -3.23 13.77 0.16
CA LEU A 22 -2.74 12.81 -0.82
C LEU A 22 -1.34 13.25 -1.26
N ALA A 23 -0.39 12.33 -1.22
CA ALA A 23 0.99 12.52 -1.62
C ALA A 23 1.53 11.29 -2.35
N ARG A 24 2.62 11.48 -3.08
CA ARG A 24 3.37 10.41 -3.75
C ARG A 24 4.86 10.59 -3.50
N ASN A 25 5.61 9.50 -3.62
CA ASN A 25 7.06 9.44 -3.49
C ASN A 25 7.48 10.09 -2.16
N VAL A 26 6.79 9.67 -1.09
CA VAL A 26 6.93 10.23 0.25
C VAL A 26 8.15 9.61 0.90
N ASN A 27 9.18 10.43 1.12
CA ASN A 27 10.35 10.04 1.90
C ASN A 27 10.05 10.16 3.38
N ILE A 28 10.36 9.12 4.13
CA ILE A 28 10.18 9.03 5.57
C ILE A 28 11.50 8.62 6.17
N GLU A 29 11.93 9.36 7.18
CA GLU A 29 13.16 9.09 7.90
C GLU A 29 12.87 9.00 9.39
N TRP A 30 13.46 8.01 10.04
CA TRP A 30 13.41 7.90 11.49
C TRP A 30 14.72 7.35 12.07
N ASP A 31 14.96 7.64 13.34
CA ASP A 31 16.12 7.13 14.05
C ASP A 31 15.84 5.77 14.69
N VAL A 32 16.72 4.81 14.43
CA VAL A 32 16.77 3.53 15.14
C VAL A 32 18.09 3.45 15.89
N ARG A 33 18.07 3.82 17.17
CA ARG A 33 19.23 3.75 18.08
C ARG A 33 20.46 4.52 17.57
N GLY A 34 20.25 5.72 17.07
CA GLY A 34 21.31 6.59 16.53
C GLY A 34 21.67 6.32 15.07
N SER A 35 20.92 5.44 14.39
CA SER A 35 21.10 5.15 12.96
C SER A 35 19.85 5.59 12.18
N PRO A 36 19.96 6.56 11.25
CA PRO A 36 18.83 6.99 10.44
C PRO A 36 18.43 5.86 9.48
N VAL A 37 17.14 5.58 9.45
CA VAL A 37 16.50 4.67 8.50
C VAL A 37 15.60 5.51 7.60
N SER A 38 15.94 5.57 6.32
CA SER A 38 15.14 6.25 5.30
C SER A 38 14.35 5.21 4.50
N ASN A 39 13.11 5.55 4.18
CA ASN A 39 12.22 4.72 3.39
C ASN A 39 11.35 5.58 2.48
N GLU A 40 10.84 4.98 1.41
CA GLU A 40 9.95 5.64 0.45
C GLU A 40 8.62 4.90 0.40
N ILE A 41 7.54 5.69 0.38
CA ILE A 41 6.18 5.24 0.14
C ILE A 41 5.71 5.83 -1.19
N ASP A 42 5.37 4.95 -2.13
CA ASP A 42 4.96 5.35 -3.49
C ASP A 42 3.74 6.26 -3.48
N VAL A 43 2.70 5.90 -2.71
CA VAL A 43 1.50 6.75 -2.51
C VAL A 43 1.03 6.68 -1.07
N ALA A 44 0.77 7.84 -0.47
CA ALA A 44 0.17 7.95 0.86
C ALA A 44 -1.01 8.92 0.84
N PHE A 45 -2.06 8.62 1.59
CA PHE A 45 -3.20 9.51 1.75
C PHE A 45 -3.84 9.40 3.13
N LEU A 46 -4.48 10.47 3.58
CA LEU A 46 -5.30 10.47 4.79
C LEU A 46 -6.76 10.43 4.39
N ALA A 47 -7.52 9.50 4.97
CA ALA A 47 -8.97 9.53 4.88
C ALA A 47 -9.62 9.18 6.22
N ASP A 48 -10.57 10.00 6.68
CA ASP A 48 -11.22 9.85 7.99
C ASP A 48 -10.20 9.63 9.13
N ASN A 49 -9.10 10.39 9.10
CA ASN A 49 -8.00 10.35 10.09
C ASN A 49 -7.21 9.03 10.12
N HIS A 50 -7.43 8.13 9.16
CA HIS A 50 -6.61 6.94 8.98
C HIS A 50 -5.56 7.23 7.90
N LEU A 51 -4.31 6.85 8.18
CA LEU A 51 -3.23 6.91 7.21
C LEU A 51 -3.30 5.67 6.32
N PHE A 52 -3.37 5.87 5.01
CA PHE A 52 -3.31 4.82 4.02
C PHE A 52 -1.98 4.92 3.27
N ILE A 53 -1.23 3.83 3.26
CA ILE A 53 0.04 3.72 2.54
C ILE A 53 -0.07 2.64 1.46
N ILE A 54 0.51 2.93 0.30
CA ILE A 54 0.43 2.06 -0.87
C ILE A 54 1.82 1.90 -1.46
N GLU A 55 2.20 0.64 -1.68
CA GLU A 55 3.35 0.27 -2.49
C GLU A 55 2.89 -0.29 -3.84
N CYS A 56 3.46 0.21 -4.93
CA CYS A 56 3.22 -0.18 -6.31
C CYS A 56 4.40 -1.00 -6.85
N LYS A 57 4.17 -2.25 -7.25
CA LYS A 57 5.20 -3.12 -7.82
C LYS A 57 5.09 -3.22 -9.33
N THR A 58 6.19 -2.87 -10.00
CA THR A 58 6.37 -3.02 -11.45
C THR A 58 7.25 -4.23 -11.83
N ARG A 59 8.02 -4.78 -10.88
CA ARG A 59 8.94 -5.91 -11.11
C ARG A 59 8.21 -7.26 -11.21
N ASN A 60 8.85 -8.16 -11.95
CA ASN A 60 8.36 -9.48 -12.30
C ASN A 60 8.53 -10.45 -11.12
N PHE A 61 7.43 -10.93 -10.53
CA PHE A 61 7.45 -12.03 -9.56
C PHE A 61 7.52 -13.41 -10.24
N ASP A 62 7.76 -13.46 -11.56
CA ASP A 62 7.65 -14.69 -12.36
C ASP A 62 8.95 -15.46 -12.64
N LYS A 63 10.11 -15.01 -12.14
CA LYS A 63 11.34 -15.81 -12.24
C LYS A 63 11.43 -16.81 -11.08
N ALA A 64 11.49 -18.09 -11.43
CA ALA A 64 11.24 -19.26 -10.56
C ALA A 64 12.15 -19.41 -9.33
N ASP A 65 13.27 -18.68 -9.24
CA ASP A 65 14.22 -18.82 -8.14
C ASP A 65 14.01 -17.79 -6.99
N ASP A 66 13.20 -16.74 -7.17
CA ASP A 66 13.04 -15.61 -6.22
C ASP A 66 11.58 -15.23 -5.92
N LYS A 67 10.59 -16.01 -6.40
CA LYS A 67 9.16 -15.60 -6.40
C LYS A 67 8.59 -15.32 -5.01
N ASN A 68 9.01 -16.10 -4.01
CA ASN A 68 8.52 -15.95 -2.65
C ASN A 68 9.18 -14.77 -1.94
N ASP A 69 10.47 -14.52 -2.21
CA ASP A 69 11.25 -13.60 -1.40
C ASP A 69 10.91 -12.15 -1.71
N ALA A 70 10.76 -11.77 -2.99
CA ALA A 70 10.49 -10.38 -3.34
C ALA A 70 9.10 -9.89 -2.89
N ALA A 71 8.05 -10.73 -3.00
CA ALA A 71 6.72 -10.35 -2.53
C ALA A 71 6.69 -10.31 -1.00
N THR A 72 7.34 -11.28 -0.36
CA THR A 72 7.44 -11.37 1.09
C THR A 72 8.23 -10.21 1.68
N GLU A 73 9.33 -9.81 1.07
CA GLU A 73 10.14 -8.64 1.47
C GLU A 73 9.31 -7.36 1.46
N VAL A 74 8.51 -7.16 0.41
CA VAL A 74 7.61 -6.01 0.30
C VAL A 74 6.55 -6.02 1.40
N LEU A 75 5.98 -7.18 1.70
CA LEU A 75 5.00 -7.32 2.78
C LEU A 75 5.64 -7.05 4.15
N TYR A 76 6.87 -7.52 4.40
CA TYR A 76 7.62 -7.19 5.62
C TYR A 76 7.92 -5.69 5.71
N LYS A 77 8.43 -5.07 4.63
CA LYS A 77 8.69 -3.63 4.55
C LYS A 77 7.43 -2.84 4.89
N LEU A 78 6.31 -3.15 4.22
CA LEU A 78 5.03 -2.48 4.46
C LEU A 78 4.50 -2.70 5.87
N ASN A 79 4.64 -3.90 6.44
CA ASN A 79 4.23 -4.18 7.82
C ASN A 79 5.05 -3.34 8.82
N THR A 80 6.38 -3.24 8.62
CA THR A 80 7.24 -2.38 9.44
C THR A 80 6.84 -0.91 9.31
N LEU A 81 6.61 -0.42 8.10
CA LEU A 81 6.15 0.96 7.86
C LEU A 81 4.81 1.24 8.51
N ARG A 82 3.83 0.35 8.34
CA ARG A 82 2.50 0.44 8.95
C ARG A 82 2.62 0.58 10.47
N ASN A 83 3.37 -0.33 11.08
CA ASN A 83 3.58 -0.37 12.53
C ASN A 83 4.26 0.91 13.03
N TYR A 84 5.24 1.44 12.29
CA TYR A 84 5.96 2.64 12.68
C TYR A 84 5.12 3.92 12.55
N LEU A 85 4.31 4.04 11.50
CA LEU A 85 3.61 5.29 11.17
C LEU A 85 2.29 5.48 11.92
N GLY A 86 1.67 4.40 12.38
CA GLY A 86 0.40 4.51 13.12
C GLY A 86 -0.15 3.19 13.64
N GLY A 87 0.65 2.12 13.63
CA GLY A 87 0.22 0.82 14.15
C GLY A 87 -1.00 0.26 13.42
N GLU A 88 -1.97 -0.21 14.19
CA GLU A 88 -3.21 -0.77 13.67
C GLU A 88 -4.12 0.27 12.99
N GLU A 89 -3.91 1.57 13.20
CA GLU A 89 -4.70 2.62 12.53
C GLU A 89 -4.18 2.97 11.14
N THR A 90 -2.95 2.57 10.81
CA THR A 90 -2.42 2.69 9.45
C THR A 90 -2.92 1.53 8.60
N ARG A 91 -3.43 1.84 7.41
CA ARG A 91 -3.88 0.87 6.41
C ARG A 91 -2.81 0.75 5.35
N ALA A 92 -2.45 -0.48 4.99
CA ALA A 92 -1.44 -0.73 3.97
C ALA A 92 -2.03 -1.51 2.80
N MET A 93 -1.60 -1.20 1.58
CA MET A 93 -1.92 -1.96 0.38
C MET A 93 -0.68 -2.16 -0.47
N VAL A 94 -0.56 -3.35 -1.07
CA VAL A 94 0.37 -3.60 -2.18
C VAL A 94 -0.41 -3.75 -3.48
N ILE A 95 0.05 -3.09 -4.53
CA ILE A 95 -0.56 -3.13 -5.86
C ILE A 95 0.43 -3.66 -6.87
N SER A 96 0.02 -4.60 -7.73
CA SER A 96 0.82 -5.12 -8.83
C SER A 96 -0.04 -5.31 -10.09
N TYR A 97 0.56 -5.12 -11.27
CA TYR A 97 -0.07 -5.52 -12.55
C TYR A 97 0.00 -7.03 -12.80
N ARG A 98 0.56 -7.80 -11.85
CA ARG A 98 0.74 -9.25 -11.92
C ARG A 98 0.08 -9.91 -10.71
N HIS A 99 -0.16 -11.21 -10.80
CA HIS A 99 -0.69 -12.00 -9.69
C HIS A 99 0.32 -12.16 -8.56
N PHE A 100 -0.19 -12.27 -7.33
CA PHE A 100 0.58 -12.71 -6.17
C PHE A 100 0.39 -14.22 -5.99
N THR A 101 1.39 -14.90 -5.42
CA THR A 101 1.24 -16.30 -5.04
C THR A 101 0.26 -16.42 -3.87
N GLU A 102 -0.37 -17.59 -3.72
CA GLU A 102 -1.26 -17.86 -2.58
C GLU A 102 -0.54 -17.65 -1.23
N ALA A 103 0.73 -18.04 -1.14
CA ALA A 103 1.55 -17.81 0.04
C ALA A 103 1.74 -16.32 0.36
N ALA A 104 1.97 -15.48 -0.67
CA ALA A 104 2.08 -14.04 -0.50
C ALA A 104 0.73 -13.41 -0.11
N CYS A 105 -0.38 -13.86 -0.71
CA CYS A 105 -1.72 -13.42 -0.30
C CYS A 105 -2.02 -13.77 1.15
N ARG A 106 -1.74 -15.01 1.58
CA ARG A 106 -1.91 -15.44 2.98
C ARG A 106 -1.07 -14.60 3.93
N ARG A 107 0.18 -14.31 3.55
CA ARG A 107 1.07 -13.45 4.35
C ARG A 107 0.57 -12.00 4.42
N ALA A 108 0.02 -11.47 3.33
CA ALA A 108 -0.54 -10.14 3.31
C ALA A 108 -1.75 -10.05 4.26
N ASP A 109 -2.61 -11.08 4.25
CA ASP A 109 -3.73 -11.19 5.19
C ASP A 109 -3.24 -11.28 6.65
N GLU A 110 -2.20 -12.07 6.94
CA GLU A 110 -1.55 -12.14 8.28
C GLU A 110 -1.06 -10.76 8.76
N PHE A 111 -0.68 -9.86 7.85
CA PHE A 111 -0.20 -8.51 8.17
C PHE A 111 -1.26 -7.42 8.04
N ASN A 112 -2.53 -7.77 7.79
CA ASN A 112 -3.59 -6.82 7.49
C ASN A 112 -3.24 -5.88 6.31
N ILE A 113 -2.46 -6.37 5.34
CA ILE A 113 -2.08 -5.65 4.12
C ILE A 113 -3.03 -6.07 3.01
N LYS A 114 -3.69 -5.09 2.40
CA LYS A 114 -4.58 -5.35 1.27
C LYS A 114 -3.77 -5.62 0.01
N VAL A 115 -4.20 -6.59 -0.78
CA VAL A 115 -3.59 -6.91 -2.09
C VAL A 115 -4.52 -6.45 -3.22
N CYS A 116 -3.96 -5.76 -4.21
CA CYS A 116 -4.61 -5.46 -5.48
C CYS A 116 -3.69 -5.91 -6.62
N ASP A 117 -4.08 -6.98 -7.32
CA ASP A 117 -3.25 -7.62 -8.33
C ASP A 117 -3.83 -7.41 -9.74
N GLN A 118 -3.32 -8.14 -10.72
CA GLN A 118 -3.81 -8.11 -12.10
C GLN A 118 -5.33 -8.27 -12.23
N SER A 119 -5.98 -9.06 -11.35
CA SER A 119 -7.43 -9.28 -11.38
C SER A 119 -8.21 -8.09 -10.81
N GLY A 120 -7.62 -7.36 -9.86
CA GLY A 120 -8.25 -6.23 -9.18
C GLY A 120 -8.01 -4.88 -9.84
N ILE A 121 -6.97 -4.74 -10.65
CA ILE A 121 -6.50 -3.44 -11.16
C ILE A 121 -7.56 -2.70 -11.99
N CYS A 122 -8.35 -3.41 -12.81
CA CYS A 122 -9.43 -2.83 -13.60
C CYS A 122 -10.56 -2.25 -12.74
N ASN A 123 -10.65 -2.67 -11.47
CA ASN A 123 -11.67 -2.25 -10.52
C ASN A 123 -11.06 -1.48 -9.33
N ILE A 124 -9.84 -0.96 -9.48
CA ILE A 124 -9.08 -0.35 -8.38
C ILE A 124 -9.81 0.83 -7.72
N GLU A 125 -10.54 1.63 -8.50
CA GLU A 125 -11.32 2.75 -7.96
C GLU A 125 -12.38 2.28 -6.97
N ASN A 126 -13.14 1.24 -7.31
CA ASN A 126 -14.11 0.64 -6.40
C ASN A 126 -13.45 -0.03 -5.19
N ILE A 127 -12.26 -0.61 -5.38
CA ILE A 127 -11.46 -1.16 -4.29
C ILE A 127 -11.11 -0.05 -3.30
N PHE A 128 -10.64 1.12 -3.75
CA PHE A 128 -10.34 2.26 -2.89
C PHE A 128 -11.59 2.81 -2.20
N ARG A 129 -12.70 2.99 -2.93
CA ARG A 129 -13.97 3.44 -2.34
C ARG A 129 -14.42 2.54 -1.20
N ASN A 130 -14.36 1.22 -1.40
CA ASN A 130 -14.73 0.25 -0.38
C ASN A 130 -13.72 0.21 0.77
N TRP A 131 -12.43 0.39 0.49
CA TRP A 131 -11.38 0.37 1.50
C TRP A 131 -11.51 1.54 2.48
N ILE A 132 -11.80 2.74 1.97
CA ILE A 132 -12.04 3.95 2.75
C ILE A 132 -13.34 3.80 3.56
N LYS A 133 -14.45 3.43 2.92
CA LYS A 133 -15.75 3.28 3.59
C LYS A 133 -15.75 2.32 4.77
N LYS A 134 -14.97 1.22 4.68
CA LYS A 134 -14.86 0.25 5.78
C LYS A 134 -14.30 0.82 7.07
N GLN A 135 -13.64 1.99 7.04
CA GLN A 135 -13.06 2.63 8.23
C GLN A 135 -14.01 3.63 8.89
N GLN A 136 -15.21 3.85 8.33
CA GLN A 136 -16.21 4.78 8.86
C GLN A 136 -17.12 4.13 9.91
N GLY A 137 -16.63 3.10 10.60
CA GLY A 137 -17.35 2.30 11.60
C GLY A 137 -17.03 2.72 13.02
#